data_AF-A0A2N2LTT1-F1
#
_entry.id   AF-A0A2N2LTT1-F1
#
_cell.length_a   1.000
_cell.length_b   1.000
_cell.length_c   1.000
_cell.angle_alpha   90.00
_cell.angle_beta   90.00
_cell.angle_gamma   90.00
#
_symmetry.space_group_name_H-M   'P 1'
#
loop_
_entity.id
_entity.type
_entity.pdbx_description
1 polymer ?
#
loop_
_entity_poly.entity_id
_entity_poly.type
_entity_poly.pdbx_seq_one_letter_code
_entity_poly.pdbx_strand_id
1 'polypeptide(L)'
;MKKKRKFCIYCGGQITKSREDDVLRDCCSICHCFFYDNPLPVVSAIVDESRRILLVKRDRAPFKGHWCLPTGFAEAGESIEDAALRELNEETGIKGKISRLLDVDSYKSRFYGDLLFLTFVVDKTGGKVAAGDDSAQAKFFPIDEIPPLAFRSNRHALETYIRSKKDYWAILDAIVHRDDSRALPHRKATNALTRRLLNVILKNKGKMINQWIEEMTTSPSTAEYHGYEITVLDNICDKIISQITLWLGNAYDIDRIKNFYIKLGLERKKAGAKI
;
A
#
# COMPACT_ATOMS: atom_id res chain seq x y z
N MET A 1 10.61 28.91 -13.02
CA MET A 1 11.49 28.34 -14.07
C MET A 1 12.80 27.93 -13.41
N LYS A 2 13.29 26.71 -13.62
CA LYS A 2 14.57 26.25 -13.04
C LYS A 2 15.69 27.22 -13.45
N LYS A 3 16.37 27.82 -12.47
CA LYS A 3 17.44 28.78 -12.73
C LYS A 3 18.68 28.04 -13.22
N LYS A 4 19.39 28.62 -14.20
CA LYS A 4 20.67 28.07 -14.69
C LYS A 4 21.80 28.43 -13.73
N ARG A 5 22.72 27.50 -13.51
CA ARG A 5 23.97 27.75 -12.78
C ARG A 5 24.86 28.66 -13.63
N LYS A 6 25.29 29.80 -13.07
CA LYS A 6 26.21 30.74 -13.74
C LYS A 6 27.64 30.63 -13.23
N PHE A 7 27.79 30.32 -11.95
CA PHE A 7 29.07 30.25 -11.25
C PHE A 7 29.20 28.95 -10.46
N CYS A 8 30.42 28.47 -10.33
CA CYS A 8 30.79 27.28 -9.56
C CYS A 8 30.68 27.55 -8.06
N ILE A 9 29.99 26.68 -7.34
CA ILE A 9 29.81 26.78 -5.88
C ILE A 9 31.12 26.54 -5.09
N TYR A 10 32.13 25.93 -5.71
CA TYR A 10 33.40 25.60 -5.05
C TYR A 10 34.46 26.69 -5.22
N CYS A 11 34.57 27.32 -6.40
CA CYS A 11 35.64 28.27 -6.70
C CYS A 11 35.19 29.60 -7.31
N GLY A 12 33.88 29.81 -7.55
CA GLY A 12 33.36 31.03 -8.16
C GLY A 12 33.58 31.17 -9.68
N GLY A 13 34.29 30.24 -10.31
CA GLY A 13 34.53 30.25 -11.76
C GLY A 13 33.24 30.12 -12.58
N GLN A 14 33.25 30.63 -13.82
CA GLN A 14 32.10 30.57 -14.71
C GLN A 14 31.77 29.11 -15.11
N ILE A 15 30.47 28.81 -15.21
CA ILE A 15 29.99 27.51 -15.70
C ILE A 15 29.93 27.53 -17.22
N THR A 16 30.58 26.55 -17.84
CA THR A 16 30.53 26.24 -19.27
C THR A 16 29.92 24.85 -19.48
N LYS A 17 29.88 24.37 -20.73
CA LYS A 17 29.45 23.01 -21.07
C LYS A 17 30.66 22.20 -21.51
N SER A 18 30.86 21.01 -20.93
CA SER A 18 31.88 20.05 -21.35
C SER A 18 31.30 18.64 -21.40
N ARG A 19 31.92 17.74 -22.17
CA ARG A 19 31.51 16.34 -22.28
C ARG A 19 32.20 15.49 -21.22
N GLU A 20 31.42 14.65 -20.56
CA GLU A 20 31.88 13.57 -19.69
C GLU A 20 31.01 12.36 -20.01
N ASP A 21 31.60 11.19 -20.27
CA ASP A 21 30.88 9.97 -20.68
C ASP A 21 29.85 10.22 -21.80
N ASP A 22 30.24 10.97 -22.83
CA ASP A 22 29.39 11.38 -23.97
C ASP A 22 28.16 12.24 -23.66
N VAL A 23 27.99 12.67 -22.40
CA VAL A 23 26.90 13.56 -21.99
C VAL A 23 27.43 14.98 -21.81
N LEU A 24 26.73 15.96 -22.38
CA LEU A 24 27.05 17.38 -22.24
C LEU A 24 26.53 17.91 -20.88
N ARG A 25 27.44 18.20 -19.95
CA ARG A 25 27.12 18.64 -18.59
C ARG A 25 27.62 20.04 -18.30
N ASP A 26 27.06 20.66 -17.28
CA ASP A 26 27.62 21.89 -16.71
C ASP A 26 28.99 21.57 -16.10
N CYS A 27 30.02 22.31 -16.48
CA CYS A 27 31.39 22.12 -16.02
C CYS A 27 32.00 23.47 -15.67
N CYS A 28 32.78 23.55 -14.59
CA CYS A 28 33.49 24.78 -14.24
C CYS A 28 34.70 25.01 -15.17
N SER A 29 34.88 26.23 -15.67
CA SER A 29 36.04 26.58 -16.50
C SER A 29 37.38 26.63 -15.77
N ILE A 30 37.38 26.67 -14.43
CA ILE A 30 38.59 26.82 -13.60
C ILE A 30 39.00 25.50 -12.94
N CYS A 31 38.10 24.90 -12.15
CA CYS A 31 38.41 23.67 -11.41
C CYS A 31 37.98 22.39 -12.14
N HIS A 32 37.36 22.51 -13.32
CA HIS A 32 36.90 21.40 -14.15
C HIS A 32 35.92 20.42 -13.45
N CYS A 33 35.31 20.84 -12.35
CA CYS A 33 34.27 20.07 -11.67
C CYS A 33 32.99 20.01 -12.53
N PHE A 34 32.42 18.82 -12.66
CA PHE A 34 31.15 18.56 -13.35
C PHE A 34 29.96 18.64 -12.40
N PHE A 35 28.87 19.22 -12.88
CA PHE A 35 27.61 19.36 -12.15
C PHE A 35 26.52 18.51 -12.79
N TYR A 36 25.97 17.60 -11.99
CA TYR A 36 24.83 16.78 -12.39
C TYR A 36 23.52 17.54 -12.17
N ASP A 37 22.55 17.31 -13.06
CA ASP A 37 21.17 17.75 -12.94
C ASP A 37 20.30 16.52 -12.66
N ASN A 38 20.36 16.04 -11.42
CA ASN A 38 19.60 14.86 -11.00
C ASN A 38 18.12 15.22 -10.82
N PRO A 39 17.20 14.27 -11.09
CA PRO A 39 15.80 14.43 -10.71
C PRO A 39 15.65 14.60 -9.20
N LEU A 40 14.71 15.44 -8.77
CA LEU A 40 14.44 15.61 -7.35
C LEU A 40 13.43 14.56 -6.87
N PRO A 41 13.72 13.83 -5.77
CA PRO A 41 12.79 12.86 -5.19
C PRO A 41 11.61 13.58 -4.52
N VAL A 42 10.40 13.13 -4.86
CA VAL A 42 9.14 13.58 -4.27
C VAL A 42 8.41 12.35 -3.77
N VAL A 43 7.98 12.36 -2.53
CA VAL A 43 7.26 11.25 -1.90
C VAL A 43 5.77 11.54 -1.83
N SER A 44 4.95 10.50 -1.93
CA SER A 44 3.50 10.57 -1.77
C SER A 44 3.01 9.41 -0.90
N ALA A 45 1.99 9.65 -0.08
CA ALA A 45 1.39 8.62 0.77
C ALA A 45 -0.08 8.35 0.40
N ILE A 46 -0.45 7.08 0.26
CA ILE A 46 -1.85 6.63 0.21
C ILE A 46 -2.20 6.02 1.55
N VAL A 47 -3.15 6.65 2.24
CA VAL A 47 -3.79 6.12 3.45
C VAL A 47 -5.24 5.78 3.09
N ASP A 48 -5.59 4.51 3.22
CA ASP A 48 -6.97 4.02 3.02
C ASP A 48 -7.59 3.66 4.37
N GLU A 49 -8.74 4.28 4.67
CA GLU A 49 -9.58 3.97 5.83
C GLU A 49 -10.99 3.60 5.37
N SER A 50 -11.17 2.29 5.13
CA SER A 50 -12.44 1.70 4.68
C SER A 50 -12.92 2.25 3.33
N ARG A 51 -12.09 2.15 2.29
CA ARG A 51 -12.33 2.69 0.94
C ARG A 51 -12.48 4.19 0.91
N ARG A 52 -11.81 4.87 1.83
CA ARG A 52 -11.71 6.32 1.84
C ARG A 52 -10.26 6.71 1.86
N ILE A 53 -9.86 7.54 0.92
CA ILE A 53 -8.48 7.96 0.72
C ILE A 53 -8.27 9.32 1.36
N LEU A 54 -7.22 9.44 2.16
CA LEU A 54 -6.81 10.71 2.75
C LEU A 54 -6.22 11.61 1.66
N LEU A 55 -6.79 12.81 1.52
CA LEU A 55 -6.30 13.86 0.63
C LEU A 55 -6.05 15.14 1.41
N VAL A 56 -5.12 15.95 0.89
CA VAL A 56 -4.81 17.28 1.38
C VAL A 56 -5.11 18.32 0.30
N LYS A 57 -5.57 19.50 0.73
CA LYS A 57 -5.85 20.62 -0.17
C LYS A 57 -4.70 21.60 -0.11
N ARG A 58 -4.07 21.84 -1.27
CA ARG A 58 -2.88 22.69 -1.38
C ARG A 58 -3.23 24.15 -1.07
N ASP A 59 -2.41 24.81 -0.26
CA ASP A 59 -2.51 26.23 0.07
C ASP A 59 -1.59 27.14 -0.80
N ARG A 60 -0.63 26.52 -1.50
CA ARG A 60 0.45 27.16 -2.27
C ARG A 60 0.44 26.79 -3.75
N ALA A 61 1.08 27.63 -4.55
CA ALA A 61 1.32 27.35 -5.97
C ALA A 61 2.43 26.29 -6.15
N PRO A 62 2.41 25.50 -7.23
CA PRO A 62 1.35 25.40 -8.25
C PRO A 62 0.10 24.70 -7.71
N PHE A 63 -1.04 24.84 -8.42
CA PHE A 63 -2.31 24.16 -8.10
C PHE A 63 -2.90 24.47 -6.71
N LYS A 64 -2.75 25.72 -6.25
CA LYS A 64 -3.44 26.20 -5.04
C LYS A 64 -4.94 25.86 -5.11
N GLY A 65 -5.49 25.37 -4.01
CA GLY A 65 -6.90 25.00 -3.88
C GLY A 65 -7.27 23.63 -4.48
N HIS A 66 -6.35 22.93 -5.13
CA HIS A 66 -6.58 21.58 -5.63
C HIS A 66 -6.23 20.53 -4.57
N TRP A 67 -6.82 19.34 -4.69
CA TRP A 67 -6.55 18.22 -3.81
C TRP A 67 -5.38 17.37 -4.33
N CYS A 68 -4.61 16.77 -3.44
CA CYS A 68 -3.59 15.79 -3.76
C CYS A 68 -3.46 14.77 -2.62
N LEU A 69 -2.81 13.63 -2.90
CA LEU A 69 -2.21 12.81 -1.84
C LEU A 69 -1.26 13.66 -1.00
N PRO A 70 -1.10 13.34 0.31
CA PRO A 70 -0.03 13.91 1.12
C PRO A 70 1.31 13.71 0.42
N THR A 71 2.06 14.79 0.20
CA THR A 71 3.23 14.77 -0.70
C THR A 71 4.22 15.89 -0.44
N GLY A 72 5.51 15.58 -0.53
CA GLY A 72 6.57 16.58 -0.40
C GLY A 72 7.92 16.07 -0.89
N PHE A 73 8.93 16.94 -0.80
CA PHE A 73 10.28 16.59 -1.23
C PHE A 73 10.99 15.78 -0.15
N ALA A 74 11.76 14.78 -0.56
CA ALA A 74 12.68 14.17 0.38
C ALA A 74 13.87 15.11 0.65
N GLU A 75 14.24 15.25 1.91
CA GLU A 75 15.37 16.03 2.36
C GLU A 75 16.66 15.22 2.35
N ALA A 76 17.79 15.92 2.40
CA ALA A 76 19.09 15.27 2.48
C ALA A 76 19.29 14.67 3.87
N GLY A 77 19.66 13.39 3.94
CA GLY A 77 19.98 12.70 5.19
C GLY A 77 18.84 11.88 5.80
N GLU A 78 17.64 11.92 5.22
CA GLU A 78 16.53 11.02 5.57
C GLU A 78 16.36 9.89 4.53
N SER A 79 15.72 8.78 4.93
CA SER A 79 15.27 7.76 3.98
C SER A 79 14.03 8.23 3.24
N ILE A 80 13.74 7.62 2.08
CA ILE A 80 12.54 7.95 1.29
C ILE A 80 11.27 7.57 2.07
N GLU A 81 11.32 6.48 2.84
CA GLU A 81 10.26 6.05 3.73
C GLU A 81 10.02 7.04 4.86
N ASP A 82 11.08 7.55 5.49
CA ASP A 82 10.99 8.54 6.56
C ASP A 82 10.42 9.86 6.02
N ALA A 83 10.86 10.30 4.85
CA ALA A 83 10.31 11.47 4.17
C ALA A 83 8.79 11.32 3.95
N ALA A 84 8.33 10.16 3.46
CA ALA A 84 6.91 9.92 3.21
C ALA A 84 6.07 9.95 4.49
N LEU A 85 6.61 9.42 5.60
CA LEU A 85 5.95 9.45 6.91
C LEU A 85 5.98 10.82 7.55
N ARG A 86 7.08 11.58 7.39
CA ARG A 86 7.22 12.96 7.85
C ARG A 86 6.19 13.86 7.16
N GLU A 87 6.17 13.86 5.82
CA GLU A 87 5.22 14.66 5.02
C GLU A 87 3.77 14.30 5.35
N LEU A 88 3.46 13.00 5.47
CA LEU A 88 2.13 12.56 5.91
C LEU A 88 1.77 13.16 7.28
N ASN A 89 2.70 13.16 8.23
CA ASN A 89 2.46 13.68 9.56
C ASN A 89 2.32 15.20 9.58
N GLU A 90 3.21 15.91 8.89
CA GLU A 90 3.24 17.37 8.81
C GLU A 90 1.98 17.92 8.14
N GLU A 91 1.49 17.29 7.06
CA GLU A 91 0.34 17.80 6.32
C GLU A 91 -1.02 17.36 6.88
N THR A 92 -1.08 16.28 7.66
CA THR A 92 -2.36 15.65 8.07
C THR A 92 -2.49 15.29 9.55
N GLY A 93 -1.39 15.34 10.31
CA GLY A 93 -1.34 14.85 11.70
C GLY A 93 -1.42 13.32 11.85
N ILE A 94 -1.51 12.57 10.75
CA ILE A 94 -1.59 11.11 10.78
C ILE A 94 -0.21 10.50 11.02
N LYS A 95 -0.19 9.40 11.79
CA LYS A 95 0.98 8.55 11.99
C LYS A 95 0.70 7.19 11.36
N GLY A 96 1.74 6.61 10.77
CA GLY A 96 1.59 5.33 10.09
C GLY A 96 2.90 4.57 9.96
N LYS A 97 2.81 3.42 9.30
CA LYS A 97 3.95 2.60 8.91
C LYS A 97 3.86 2.33 7.42
N ILE A 98 4.98 2.42 6.72
CA ILE A 98 5.05 2.04 5.31
C ILE A 98 4.68 0.56 5.17
N SER A 99 3.66 0.30 4.38
CA SER A 99 3.20 -1.04 4.04
C SER A 99 4.01 -1.57 2.85
N ARG A 100 4.08 -0.76 1.77
CA ARG A 100 4.85 -1.05 0.56
C ARG A 100 5.02 0.19 -0.32
N LEU A 101 6.03 0.17 -1.18
CA LEU A 101 6.07 1.03 -2.37
C LEU A 101 4.97 0.58 -3.35
N LEU A 102 4.22 1.53 -3.89
CA LEU A 102 3.12 1.30 -4.81
C LEU A 102 3.49 1.59 -6.25
N ASP A 103 4.07 2.77 -6.47
CA ASP A 103 4.23 3.34 -7.79
C ASP A 103 5.45 4.27 -7.85
N VAL A 104 6.07 4.35 -9.02
CA VAL A 104 7.18 5.24 -9.32
C VAL A 104 6.90 5.93 -10.67
N ASP A 105 6.82 7.26 -10.66
CA ASP A 105 6.53 8.05 -11.87
C ASP A 105 7.58 9.15 -12.07
N SER A 106 7.78 9.54 -13.32
CA SER A 106 8.69 10.64 -13.70
C SER A 106 7.90 11.80 -14.25
N TYR A 107 8.18 13.01 -13.76
CA TYR A 107 7.47 14.22 -14.19
C TYR A 107 8.39 15.40 -14.42
N LYS A 108 8.18 16.11 -15.54
CA LYS A 108 8.95 17.31 -15.87
C LYS A 108 8.22 18.57 -15.43
N SER A 109 8.64 19.13 -14.31
CA SER A 109 8.13 20.39 -13.76
C SER A 109 8.77 21.61 -14.43
N ARG A 110 7.96 22.59 -14.82
CA ARG A 110 8.45 23.90 -15.29
C ARG A 110 9.22 24.67 -14.20
N PHE A 111 8.96 24.37 -12.92
CA PHE A 111 9.56 25.06 -11.79
C PHE A 111 10.82 24.36 -11.29
N TYR A 112 10.75 23.03 -11.14
CA TYR A 112 11.78 22.24 -10.48
C TYR A 112 12.66 21.41 -11.43
N GLY A 113 12.28 21.29 -12.71
CA GLY A 113 12.94 20.38 -13.65
C GLY A 113 12.38 18.96 -13.52
N ASP A 114 13.23 17.96 -13.68
CA ASP A 114 12.82 16.56 -13.61
C ASP A 114 12.58 16.15 -12.15
N LEU A 115 11.45 15.49 -11.91
CA LEU A 115 11.00 15.00 -10.61
C LEU A 115 10.78 13.48 -10.68
N LEU A 116 11.15 12.79 -9.60
CA LEU A 116 10.91 11.37 -9.39
C LEU A 116 9.89 11.21 -8.26
N PHE A 117 8.67 10.80 -8.58
CA PHE A 117 7.62 10.56 -7.61
C PHE A 117 7.68 9.11 -7.12
N LEU A 118 7.71 8.92 -5.80
CA LEU A 118 7.66 7.63 -5.12
C LEU A 118 6.42 7.59 -4.25
N THR A 119 5.44 6.76 -4.60
CA THR A 119 4.18 6.67 -3.86
C THR A 119 4.13 5.41 -3.01
N PHE A 120 3.84 5.55 -1.72
CA PHE A 120 3.75 4.46 -0.76
C PHE A 120 2.32 4.23 -0.29
N VAL A 121 1.99 2.98 0.05
CA VAL A 121 0.81 2.66 0.86
C VAL A 121 1.22 2.70 2.32
N VAL A 122 0.46 3.41 3.14
CA VAL A 122 0.75 3.60 4.56
C VAL A 122 -0.40 3.06 5.40
N ASP A 123 -0.07 2.16 6.32
CA ASP A 123 -1.00 1.66 7.32
C ASP A 123 -1.06 2.66 8.48
N LYS A 124 -2.23 3.25 8.72
CA LYS A 124 -2.46 4.21 9.81
C LYS A 124 -2.31 3.51 11.16
N THR A 125 -1.39 4.01 12.00
CA THR A 125 -1.14 3.50 13.35
C THR A 125 -1.63 4.46 14.43
N GLY A 126 -1.91 5.71 14.09
CA GLY A 126 -2.44 6.71 15.01
C GLY A 126 -2.61 8.10 14.39
N GLY A 127 -2.84 9.08 15.25
CA GLY A 127 -3.09 10.47 14.85
C GLY A 127 -4.58 10.75 14.60
N LYS A 128 -4.93 12.04 14.61
CA LYS A 128 -6.24 12.55 14.22
C LYS A 128 -6.05 13.42 13.00
N VAL A 129 -6.94 13.29 12.03
CA VAL A 129 -6.88 14.11 10.82
C VAL A 129 -7.04 15.57 11.21
N ALA A 130 -6.01 16.35 10.95
CA ALA A 130 -5.98 17.80 11.11
C ALA A 130 -5.14 18.36 9.96
N ALA A 131 -5.59 19.46 9.35
CA ALA A 131 -4.77 20.15 8.37
C ALA A 131 -3.51 20.71 9.04
N GLY A 132 -2.37 20.61 8.37
CA GLY A 132 -1.07 21.04 8.85
C GLY A 132 -0.44 22.13 7.97
N ASP A 133 0.88 22.31 8.08
CA ASP A 133 1.58 23.57 7.76
C ASP A 133 1.41 24.06 6.30
N ASP A 134 1.29 23.12 5.35
CA ASP A 134 1.15 23.37 3.90
C ASP A 134 -0.20 22.91 3.34
N SER A 135 -1.14 22.50 4.20
CA SER A 135 -2.48 22.04 3.78
C SER A 135 -3.57 22.95 4.34
N ALA A 136 -4.43 23.46 3.45
CA ALA A 136 -5.59 24.24 3.86
C ALA A 136 -6.65 23.35 4.53
N GLN A 137 -6.71 22.07 4.13
CA GLN A 137 -7.66 21.06 4.60
C GLN A 137 -7.05 19.66 4.42
N ALA A 138 -7.34 18.74 5.34
CA ALA A 138 -7.07 17.31 5.20
C ALA A 138 -8.37 16.54 5.45
N LYS A 139 -8.76 15.64 4.53
CA LYS A 139 -10.02 14.91 4.61
C LYS A 139 -9.95 13.57 3.89
N PHE A 140 -10.67 12.58 4.42
CA PHE A 140 -10.94 11.31 3.75
C PHE A 140 -12.08 11.45 2.73
N PHE A 141 -11.82 11.00 1.50
CA PHE A 141 -12.79 10.96 0.41
C PHE A 141 -13.10 9.52 0.02
N PRO A 142 -14.37 9.14 -0.18
CA PRO A 142 -14.73 7.89 -0.80
C PRO A 142 -14.00 7.70 -2.14
N ILE A 143 -13.56 6.46 -2.43
CA ILE A 143 -12.84 6.13 -3.69
C ILE A 143 -13.63 6.43 -4.96
N ASP A 144 -14.95 6.48 -4.87
CA ASP A 144 -15.92 6.80 -5.92
C ASP A 144 -16.23 8.31 -6.01
N GLU A 145 -15.84 9.10 -5.01
CA GLU A 145 -16.07 10.55 -4.92
C GLU A 145 -14.74 11.34 -4.83
N ILE A 146 -13.68 10.82 -5.44
CA ILE A 146 -12.37 11.47 -5.42
C ILE A 146 -12.42 12.76 -6.27
N PRO A 147 -12.09 13.93 -5.69
CA PRO A 147 -12.04 15.17 -6.45
C PRO A 147 -10.87 15.18 -7.45
N PRO A 148 -10.89 16.07 -8.47
CA PRO A 148 -9.77 16.21 -9.39
C PRO A 148 -8.45 16.47 -8.66
N LEU A 149 -7.47 15.61 -8.90
CA LEU A 149 -6.15 15.71 -8.27
C LEU A 149 -5.22 16.69 -9.02
N ALA A 150 -4.44 17.44 -8.25
CA ALA A 150 -3.50 18.45 -8.71
C ALA A 150 -2.40 17.88 -9.63
N PHE A 151 -1.93 16.67 -9.33
CA PHE A 151 -0.80 16.03 -10.01
C PHE A 151 -1.23 14.76 -10.73
N ARG A 152 -0.72 14.59 -11.96
CA ARG A 152 -0.90 13.38 -12.76
C ARG A 152 -0.36 12.14 -12.04
N SER A 153 0.82 12.24 -11.44
CA SER A 153 1.46 11.15 -10.69
C SER A 153 0.54 10.63 -9.58
N ASN A 154 -0.06 11.55 -8.80
CA ASN A 154 -0.99 11.17 -7.72
C ASN A 154 -2.25 10.48 -8.27
N ARG A 155 -2.76 10.91 -9.43
CA ARG A 155 -3.87 10.23 -10.11
C ARG A 155 -3.49 8.82 -10.56
N HIS A 156 -2.32 8.68 -11.19
CA HIS A 156 -1.83 7.39 -11.67
C HIS A 156 -1.61 6.41 -10.51
N ALA A 157 -0.99 6.86 -9.43
CA ALA A 157 -0.78 6.06 -8.24
C ALA A 157 -2.11 5.63 -7.61
N LEU A 158 -3.09 6.54 -7.51
CA LEU A 158 -4.40 6.23 -6.96
C LEU A 158 -5.18 5.22 -7.83
N GLU A 159 -5.18 5.39 -9.15
CA GLU A 159 -5.78 4.42 -10.08
C GLU A 159 -5.12 3.03 -9.95
N THR A 160 -3.78 2.99 -9.82
CA THR A 160 -3.03 1.75 -9.59
C THR A 160 -3.39 1.11 -8.25
N TYR A 161 -3.58 1.92 -7.18
CA TYR A 161 -4.04 1.43 -5.89
C TYR A 161 -5.43 0.79 -5.99
N ILE A 162 -6.40 1.52 -6.54
CA ILE A 162 -7.79 1.08 -6.72
C ILE A 162 -7.83 -0.22 -7.53
N ARG A 163 -7.08 -0.29 -8.64
CA ARG A 163 -6.98 -1.49 -9.46
C ARG A 163 -6.42 -2.67 -8.67
N SER A 164 -5.41 -2.45 -7.82
CA SER A 164 -4.83 -3.51 -6.98
C SER A 164 -5.79 -4.05 -5.91
N LYS A 165 -6.82 -3.28 -5.55
CA LYS A 165 -7.85 -3.65 -4.55
C LYS A 165 -9.16 -4.14 -5.17
N LYS A 166 -9.32 -4.03 -6.49
CA LYS A 166 -10.58 -4.30 -7.20
C LYS A 166 -11.17 -5.67 -6.86
N ASP A 167 -10.38 -6.73 -6.94
CA ASP A 167 -10.86 -8.09 -6.69
C ASP A 167 -11.24 -8.31 -5.22
N TYR A 168 -10.42 -7.76 -4.31
CA TYR A 168 -10.70 -7.80 -2.87
C TYR A 168 -12.01 -7.09 -2.52
N TRP A 169 -12.24 -5.91 -3.10
CA TRP A 169 -13.47 -5.15 -2.88
C TRP A 169 -14.69 -5.81 -3.50
N ALA A 170 -14.57 -6.38 -4.69
CA ALA A 170 -15.65 -7.15 -5.30
C ALA A 170 -16.10 -8.34 -4.44
N ILE A 171 -15.15 -9.01 -3.78
CA ILE A 171 -15.46 -10.09 -2.82
C ILE A 171 -16.23 -9.54 -1.61
N LEU A 172 -15.76 -8.43 -1.02
CA LEU A 172 -16.44 -7.81 0.13
C LEU A 172 -17.84 -7.30 -0.21
N ASP A 173 -18.04 -6.67 -1.37
CA ASP A 173 -19.34 -6.15 -1.78
C ASP A 173 -20.36 -7.26 -1.96
N ALA A 174 -19.94 -8.40 -2.51
CA ALA A 174 -20.78 -9.59 -2.62
C ALA A 174 -21.21 -10.15 -1.25
N ILE A 175 -20.43 -9.90 -0.19
CA ILE A 175 -20.75 -10.31 1.19
C ILE A 175 -21.71 -9.29 1.85
N VAL A 176 -21.42 -7.98 1.73
CA VAL A 176 -22.13 -6.90 2.45
C VAL A 176 -23.54 -6.64 1.90
N HIS A 177 -23.74 -6.65 0.58
CA HIS A 177 -25.08 -6.46 -0.03
C HIS A 177 -26.10 -7.56 0.33
N ARG A 178 -25.69 -8.55 1.13
CA ARG A 178 -26.53 -9.63 1.64
C ARG A 178 -27.12 -9.33 3.02
N ASP A 179 -26.51 -8.46 3.82
CA ASP A 179 -26.96 -8.16 5.20
C ASP A 179 -28.03 -7.06 5.30
N ASP A 180 -28.09 -6.14 4.32
CA ASP A 180 -29.09 -5.06 4.29
C ASP A 180 -30.49 -5.50 3.85
N SER A 181 -30.67 -6.78 3.48
CA SER A 181 -31.98 -7.38 3.25
C SER A 181 -32.57 -7.96 4.54
N ARG A 182 -32.75 -7.11 5.57
CA ARG A 182 -33.57 -7.45 6.74
C ARG A 182 -35.04 -7.12 6.49
N ALA A 183 -35.74 -8.11 5.92
CA ALA A 183 -37.15 -8.37 6.20
C ALA A 183 -37.34 -9.87 6.48
N LEU A 184 -37.21 -10.24 7.78
CA LEU A 184 -37.86 -11.38 8.48
C LEU A 184 -37.63 -12.83 7.95
N PRO A 185 -37.99 -13.86 8.74
CA PRO A 185 -37.13 -15.01 9.00
C PRO A 185 -37.52 -16.23 8.16
N HIS A 186 -36.54 -16.88 7.54
CA HIS A 186 -36.36 -18.33 7.58
C HIS A 186 -35.12 -18.74 6.80
N ARG A 187 -34.46 -19.74 7.36
CA ARG A 187 -33.34 -20.51 6.83
C ARG A 187 -33.49 -20.94 5.35
N LYS A 188 -32.31 -21.16 4.75
CA LYS A 188 -31.99 -21.84 3.46
C LYS A 188 -32.08 -20.99 2.18
N ALA A 189 -31.00 -20.27 1.89
CA ALA A 189 -30.56 -20.06 0.51
C ALA A 189 -29.03 -19.92 0.47
N THR A 190 -28.32 -21.03 0.26
CA THR A 190 -26.92 -20.99 -0.18
C THR A 190 -26.90 -20.57 -1.65
N ASN A 191 -26.51 -19.32 -1.95
CA ASN A 191 -26.54 -18.73 -3.29
C ASN A 191 -25.66 -19.50 -4.29
N ALA A 192 -26.03 -19.49 -5.58
CA ALA A 192 -25.38 -20.29 -6.63
C ALA A 192 -23.88 -19.98 -6.85
N LEU A 193 -23.45 -18.73 -6.67
CA LEU A 193 -22.04 -18.33 -6.77
C LEU A 193 -21.23 -18.78 -5.54
N THR A 194 -21.75 -18.58 -4.34
CA THR A 194 -21.16 -19.13 -3.11
C THR A 194 -21.13 -20.65 -3.16
N ARG A 195 -22.19 -21.30 -3.66
CA ARG A 195 -22.21 -22.74 -3.93
C ARG A 195 -21.17 -23.13 -4.97
N ARG A 196 -21.02 -22.36 -6.06
CA ARG A 196 -20.02 -22.65 -7.10
C ARG A 196 -18.60 -22.52 -6.55
N LEU A 197 -18.31 -21.48 -5.77
CA LEU A 197 -17.03 -21.29 -5.10
C LEU A 197 -16.78 -22.38 -4.05
N LEU A 198 -17.76 -22.67 -3.18
CA LEU A 198 -17.71 -23.76 -2.22
C LEU A 198 -17.50 -25.10 -2.93
N ASN A 199 -18.19 -25.36 -4.03
CA ASN A 199 -18.03 -26.58 -4.81
C ASN A 199 -16.63 -26.66 -5.42
N VAL A 200 -16.07 -25.55 -5.91
CA VAL A 200 -14.69 -25.51 -6.42
C VAL A 200 -13.70 -25.77 -5.29
N ILE A 201 -13.86 -25.14 -4.12
CA ILE A 201 -12.98 -25.33 -2.96
C ILE A 201 -13.08 -26.77 -2.47
N LEU A 202 -14.29 -27.29 -2.26
CA LEU A 202 -14.51 -28.66 -1.79
C LEU A 202 -14.00 -29.69 -2.81
N LYS A 203 -14.22 -29.48 -4.11
CA LYS A 203 -13.71 -30.36 -5.18
C LYS A 203 -12.19 -30.39 -5.24
N ASN A 204 -11.53 -29.27 -4.92
CA ASN A 204 -10.06 -29.16 -4.96
C ASN A 204 -9.40 -29.29 -3.58
N LYS A 205 -10.16 -29.56 -2.51
CA LYS A 205 -9.70 -29.53 -1.12
C LYS A 205 -8.43 -30.37 -0.91
N GLY A 206 -8.43 -31.63 -1.35
CA GLY A 206 -7.26 -32.50 -1.20
C GLY A 206 -6.02 -31.98 -1.93
N LYS A 207 -6.18 -31.41 -3.13
CA LYS A 207 -5.07 -30.80 -3.87
C LYS A 207 -4.51 -29.57 -3.14
N MET A 208 -5.39 -28.72 -2.60
CA MET A 208 -4.99 -27.54 -1.84
C MET A 208 -4.23 -27.94 -0.56
N ILE A 209 -4.72 -28.92 0.18
CA ILE A 209 -4.07 -29.41 1.40
C ILE A 209 -2.68 -29.97 1.07
N ASN A 210 -2.56 -30.80 0.04
CA ASN A 210 -1.28 -31.36 -0.37
C ASN A 210 -0.27 -30.26 -0.74
N GLN A 211 -0.68 -29.25 -1.51
CA GLN A 211 0.17 -28.13 -1.88
C GLN A 211 0.60 -27.31 -0.67
N TRP A 212 -0.30 -27.07 0.29
CA TRP A 212 0.03 -26.37 1.53
C TRP A 212 1.00 -27.18 2.40
N ILE A 213 0.81 -28.49 2.53
CA ILE A 213 1.74 -29.35 3.28
C ILE A 213 3.11 -29.38 2.61
N GLU A 214 3.16 -29.49 1.27
CA GLU A 214 4.41 -29.43 0.51
C GLU A 214 5.13 -28.11 0.75
N GLU A 215 4.43 -26.97 0.65
CA GLU A 215 5.00 -25.65 0.92
C GLU A 215 5.48 -25.52 2.38
N MET A 216 4.70 -26.01 3.36
CA MET A 216 5.07 -25.96 4.78
C MET A 216 6.27 -26.84 5.13
N THR A 217 6.43 -27.98 4.46
CA THR A 217 7.50 -28.95 4.74
C THR A 217 8.77 -28.71 3.93
N THR A 218 8.73 -27.82 2.93
CA THR A 218 9.88 -27.49 2.08
C THR A 218 10.37 -26.06 2.27
N SER A 219 9.53 -25.13 2.72
CA SER A 219 9.89 -23.72 2.84
C SER A 219 10.80 -23.44 4.05
N PRO A 220 11.92 -22.72 3.88
CA PRO A 220 12.81 -22.34 4.98
C PRO A 220 12.12 -21.53 6.09
N SER A 221 11.06 -20.78 5.77
CA SER A 221 10.32 -19.96 6.75
C SER A 221 9.40 -20.79 7.65
N THR A 222 9.20 -22.07 7.35
CA THR A 222 8.30 -22.98 8.07
C THR A 222 9.05 -24.24 8.56
N ALA A 223 10.34 -24.11 8.83
CA ALA A 223 11.21 -25.21 9.28
C ALA A 223 10.66 -25.97 10.51
N GLU A 224 9.86 -25.32 11.36
CA GLU A 224 9.19 -25.95 12.50
C GLU A 224 8.21 -27.07 12.12
N TYR A 225 7.66 -27.03 10.89
CA TYR A 225 6.69 -28.02 10.40
C TYR A 225 7.34 -29.20 9.68
N HIS A 226 8.64 -29.14 9.38
CA HIS A 226 9.34 -30.18 8.62
C HIS A 226 9.37 -31.53 9.37
N GLY A 227 9.35 -31.49 10.70
CA GLY A 227 9.32 -32.67 11.57
C GLY A 227 7.93 -33.12 12.01
N TYR A 228 6.86 -32.47 11.57
CA TYR A 228 5.50 -32.86 11.94
C TYR A 228 5.04 -34.07 11.12
N GLU A 229 4.27 -34.96 11.75
CA GLU A 229 3.61 -36.03 11.03
C GLU A 229 2.63 -35.44 9.99
N ILE A 230 2.76 -35.89 8.75
CA ILE A 230 1.94 -35.41 7.62
C ILE A 230 0.44 -35.57 7.92
N THR A 231 0.05 -36.66 8.59
CA THR A 231 -1.33 -36.92 9.03
C THR A 231 -1.87 -35.86 9.99
N VAL A 232 -1.02 -35.28 10.83
CA VAL A 232 -1.41 -34.20 11.75
C VAL A 232 -1.59 -32.89 10.98
N LEU A 233 -0.68 -32.58 10.05
CA LEU A 233 -0.78 -31.38 9.20
C LEU A 233 -2.00 -31.44 8.27
N ASP A 234 -2.29 -32.60 7.72
CA ASP A 234 -3.48 -32.87 6.91
C ASP A 234 -4.76 -32.58 7.70
N ASN A 235 -4.87 -33.13 8.91
CA ASN A 235 -6.01 -32.87 9.80
C ASN A 235 -6.17 -31.38 10.17
N ILE A 236 -5.06 -30.65 10.34
CA ILE A 236 -5.10 -29.21 10.63
C ILE A 236 -5.58 -28.43 9.39
N CYS A 237 -5.00 -28.71 8.22
CA CYS A 237 -5.40 -28.06 6.97
C CYS A 237 -6.85 -28.38 6.61
N ASP A 238 -7.29 -29.62 6.84
CA ASP A 238 -8.66 -30.06 6.66
C ASP A 238 -9.63 -29.27 7.54
N LYS A 239 -9.31 -29.11 8.83
CA LYS A 239 -10.09 -28.27 9.76
C LYS A 239 -10.15 -26.82 9.29
N ILE A 240 -9.04 -26.24 8.86
CA ILE A 240 -8.99 -24.84 8.38
C ILE A 240 -9.84 -24.66 7.12
N ILE A 241 -9.69 -25.53 6.10
CA ILE A 241 -10.49 -25.42 4.86
C ILE A 241 -11.97 -25.68 5.15
N SER A 242 -12.30 -26.64 6.01
CA SER A 242 -13.67 -26.89 6.44
C SER A 242 -14.24 -25.67 7.18
N GLN A 243 -13.41 -24.98 7.96
CA GLN A 243 -13.83 -23.76 8.65
C GLN A 243 -14.06 -22.58 7.68
N ILE A 244 -13.20 -22.41 6.68
CA ILE A 244 -13.36 -21.40 5.62
C ILE A 244 -14.64 -21.64 4.82
N THR A 245 -14.95 -22.89 4.48
CA THR A 245 -16.18 -23.24 3.76
C THR A 245 -17.44 -22.97 4.61
N LEU A 246 -17.37 -23.17 5.92
CA LEU A 246 -18.43 -22.80 6.85
C LEU A 246 -18.61 -21.27 6.99
N TRP A 247 -17.52 -20.51 7.00
CA TRP A 247 -17.55 -19.04 7.03
C TRP A 247 -18.16 -18.45 5.77
N LEU A 248 -17.73 -18.92 4.59
CA LEU A 248 -18.30 -18.54 3.31
C LEU A 248 -19.78 -18.95 3.17
N GLY A 249 -20.22 -19.95 3.93
CA GLY A 249 -21.61 -20.38 4.02
C GLY A 249 -22.52 -19.52 4.91
N ASN A 250 -22.04 -18.39 5.45
CA ASN A 250 -22.73 -17.54 6.44
C ASN A 250 -23.11 -18.28 7.74
N ALA A 251 -22.33 -19.27 8.18
CA ALA A 251 -22.68 -20.07 9.36
C ALA A 251 -22.09 -19.52 10.70
N TYR A 252 -21.29 -18.45 10.70
CA TYR A 252 -20.54 -18.00 11.89
C TYR A 252 -20.39 -16.48 12.00
N ASP A 253 -20.35 -16.02 13.25
CA ASP A 253 -20.01 -14.66 13.72
C ASP A 253 -18.49 -14.49 13.94
N ILE A 254 -17.96 -13.27 13.85
CA ILE A 254 -16.54 -12.89 13.95
C ILE A 254 -15.91 -13.39 15.26
N ASP A 255 -16.64 -13.33 16.37
CA ASP A 255 -16.15 -13.82 17.67
C ASP A 255 -15.85 -15.32 17.66
N ARG A 256 -16.61 -16.10 16.87
CA ARG A 256 -16.33 -17.54 16.72
C ARG A 256 -15.12 -17.82 15.84
N ILE A 257 -14.84 -16.97 14.85
CA ILE A 257 -13.61 -17.03 14.04
C ILE A 257 -12.40 -16.84 14.94
N LYS A 258 -12.44 -15.80 15.78
CA LYS A 258 -11.39 -15.49 16.75
C LYS A 258 -11.17 -16.65 17.73
N ASN A 259 -12.25 -17.19 18.30
CA ASN A 259 -12.17 -18.33 19.22
C ASN A 259 -11.62 -19.60 18.56
N PHE A 260 -11.94 -19.85 17.28
CA PHE A 260 -11.38 -20.98 16.53
C PHE A 260 -9.85 -20.88 16.43
N TYR A 261 -9.32 -19.73 16.01
CA TYR A 261 -7.86 -19.56 15.89
C TYR A 261 -7.14 -19.53 17.24
N ILE A 262 -7.77 -18.98 18.29
CA ILE A 262 -7.23 -19.07 19.66
C ILE A 262 -7.10 -20.53 20.09
N LYS A 263 -8.15 -21.35 19.89
CA LYS A 263 -8.12 -22.76 20.25
C LYS A 263 -7.08 -23.54 19.43
N LEU A 264 -6.98 -23.26 18.13
CA LEU A 264 -5.98 -23.87 17.26
C LEU A 264 -4.56 -23.53 17.72
N GLY A 265 -4.30 -22.27 18.11
CA GLY A 265 -3.02 -21.85 18.68
C GLY A 265 -2.69 -22.58 19.99
N LEU A 266 -3.66 -22.73 20.89
CA LEU A 266 -3.48 -23.48 22.13
C LEU A 266 -3.19 -24.98 21.89
N GLU A 267 -3.86 -25.60 20.92
CA GLU A 267 -3.60 -26.99 20.51
C GLU A 267 -2.18 -27.14 19.93
N ARG A 268 -1.74 -26.20 19.08
CA ARG A 268 -0.37 -26.17 18.54
C ARG A 268 0.69 -26.01 19.63
N LYS A 269 0.45 -25.16 20.63
CA LYS A 269 1.36 -25.00 21.78
C LYS A 269 1.51 -26.30 22.56
N LYS A 270 0.41 -27.03 22.77
CA LYS A 270 0.43 -28.33 23.46
C LYS A 270 1.15 -29.41 22.65
N ALA A 271 1.13 -29.33 21.32
CA ALA A 271 1.83 -30.24 20.43
C ALA A 271 3.33 -29.93 20.25
N GLY A 272 3.86 -28.92 20.95
CA GLY A 272 5.29 -28.59 20.93
C GLY A 272 5.73 -27.62 19.82
N ALA A 273 4.80 -26.97 19.11
CA ALA A 273 5.14 -25.88 18.19
C ALA A 273 5.72 -24.68 18.99
N LYS A 274 6.80 -24.08 18.49
CA LYS A 274 7.34 -22.83 19.04
C LYS A 274 6.51 -21.67 18.48
N ILE A 275 5.51 -21.22 19.23
CA ILE A 275 4.71 -20.02 18.92
C ILE A 275 5.49 -18.77 19.34
#